data_AF-A0A4U0VPD2-F1
#
_entry.id   AF-A0A4U0VPD2-F1
#
_cell.length_a   1.000
_cell.length_b   1.000
_cell.length_c   1.000
_cell.angle_alpha   90.00
_cell.angle_beta   90.00
_cell.angle_gamma   90.00
#
_symmetry.space_group_name_H-M   'P 1'
#
loop_
_entity.id
_entity.type
_entity.pdbx_description
1 polymer ?
#
loop_
_entity_poly.entity_id
_entity_poly.type
_entity_poly.pdbx_seq_one_letter_code
_entity_poly.pdbx_strand_id
1 'polypeptide(L)'
;MRYRLPLELELTILELAAPPLVKPRLHDRVDFFIKISLVHRSLTAWAQERLHDQFLYTYRPREDEHARLEQRLTEAGFGPSRPISHLYLDVTRFRRRGDPEPDDFDSDAEEDSETSAGAETASSVSAETASSKSAETASAGSESYQSSGGQSNQPSDGHRIFEHAAFERTLSPLLGHYVQGLDTLWLMPPYSWLNLSGIPAPRLLEMDDEAFGNAWDHLHALPLSQRTTLVLRRTVLVLDHENTGCPLRTLILDRCRVFMTADFLYHFPDLEILIVCKSIMLNSVQQFDWLSPSARHIHILQDNFEDLQEDPAPAATFPALESLTFTWLQPDTDKSDGPAVDVADPLPDLRKFVESSIVAPQCTFKYLRSTKSSEEALADAMADLGLASSAFLDSD
;
A
#
# COMPACT_ATOMS: atom_id res chain seq x y z
N MET A 1 27.22 41.76 7.79
CA MET A 1 26.84 41.09 6.53
C MET A 1 26.06 39.84 6.92
N ARG A 2 24.84 39.65 6.40
CA ARG A 2 24.08 38.41 6.65
C ARG A 2 24.59 37.38 5.65
N TYR A 3 25.21 36.31 6.14
CA TYR A 3 25.56 35.16 5.30
C TYR A 3 24.27 34.51 4.84
N ARG A 4 24.08 34.40 3.52
CA ARG A 4 22.96 33.70 2.91
C ARG A 4 23.52 32.50 2.15
N LEU A 5 22.83 31.37 2.23
CA LEU A 5 23.23 30.18 1.48
C LEU A 5 23.02 30.44 -0.03
N PRO A 6 23.83 29.81 -0.91
CA PRO A 6 23.51 29.72 -2.32
C PRO A 6 22.07 29.22 -2.53
N LEU A 7 21.37 29.77 -3.51
CA LEU A 7 19.94 29.47 -3.74
C LEU A 7 19.72 27.97 -3.98
N GLU A 8 20.63 27.33 -4.70
CA GLU A 8 20.60 25.91 -5.00
C GLU A 8 20.59 25.07 -3.72
N LEU A 9 21.44 25.43 -2.75
CA LEU A 9 21.48 24.77 -1.44
C LEU A 9 20.23 25.07 -0.62
N GLU A 10 19.69 26.31 -0.67
CA GLU A 10 18.41 26.63 -0.03
C GLU A 10 17.29 25.73 -0.59
N LEU A 11 17.21 25.56 -1.91
CA LEU A 11 16.20 24.73 -2.57
C LEU A 11 16.37 23.25 -2.25
N THR A 12 17.59 22.70 -2.29
CA THR A 12 17.84 21.31 -1.91
C THR A 12 17.44 21.04 -0.46
N ILE A 13 17.77 21.95 0.47
CA ILE A 13 17.36 21.81 1.87
C ILE A 13 15.83 21.81 1.99
N LEU A 14 15.14 22.69 1.26
CA LEU A 14 13.68 22.76 1.29
C LEU A 14 13.02 21.53 0.65
N GLU A 15 13.62 20.97 -0.39
CA GLU A 15 13.16 19.73 -1.02
C GLU A 15 13.30 18.54 -0.07
N LEU A 16 14.42 18.45 0.65
CA LEU A 16 14.64 17.44 1.69
C LEU A 16 13.75 17.65 2.93
N ALA A 17 13.44 18.90 3.26
CA ALA A 17 12.58 19.24 4.39
C ALA A 17 11.08 19.14 4.06
N ALA A 18 10.71 19.12 2.78
CA ALA A 18 9.33 18.99 2.36
C ALA A 18 8.78 17.64 2.86
N PRO A 19 7.60 17.61 3.50
CA PRO A 19 6.98 16.36 3.92
C PRO A 19 6.92 15.37 2.76
N PRO A 20 7.23 14.08 2.97
CA PRO A 20 7.34 13.12 1.89
C PRO A 20 6.00 13.00 1.14
N LEU A 21 6.07 12.67 -0.15
CA LEU A 21 4.88 12.41 -0.97
C LEU A 21 4.25 11.07 -0.56
N VAL A 22 3.62 11.03 0.61
CA VAL A 22 2.84 9.88 1.06
C VAL A 22 1.44 10.41 1.33
N LYS A 23 0.41 9.72 0.84
CA LYS A 23 -1.01 10.12 0.93
C LYS A 23 -1.40 10.82 2.26
N PRO A 24 -1.18 10.23 3.46
CA PRO A 24 -1.60 10.84 4.72
C PRO A 24 -0.92 12.19 5.02
N ARG A 25 0.19 12.51 4.35
CA ARG A 25 0.97 13.75 4.54
C ARG A 25 0.84 14.73 3.38
N LEU A 26 -0.05 14.50 2.43
CA LEU A 26 -0.27 15.43 1.32
C LEU A 26 -0.71 16.81 1.83
N HIS A 27 -1.58 16.84 2.84
CA HIS A 27 -1.99 18.09 3.49
C HIS A 27 -0.79 18.81 4.14
N ASP A 28 0.06 18.08 4.87
CA ASP A 28 1.28 18.64 5.47
C ASP A 28 2.21 19.22 4.41
N ARG A 29 2.35 18.54 3.27
CA ARG A 29 3.19 19.00 2.16
C ARG A 29 2.63 20.25 1.49
N VAL A 30 1.31 20.32 1.28
CA VAL A 30 0.64 21.51 0.76
C VAL A 30 0.83 22.68 1.73
N ASP A 31 0.57 22.46 3.02
CA ASP A 31 0.76 23.45 4.07
C ASP A 31 2.22 23.93 4.15
N PHE A 32 3.18 23.02 3.99
CA PHE A 32 4.60 23.35 3.92
C PHE A 32 4.89 24.31 2.76
N PHE A 33 4.47 23.99 1.54
CA PHE A 33 4.72 24.85 0.38
C PHE A 33 3.97 26.18 0.47
N ILE A 34 2.75 26.21 0.99
CA ILE A 34 2.02 27.45 1.27
C ILE A 34 2.82 28.31 2.25
N LYS A 35 3.27 27.76 3.38
CA LYS A 35 4.09 28.48 4.37
C LYS A 35 5.38 29.03 3.75
N ILE A 36 6.11 28.24 2.97
CA ILE A 36 7.33 28.70 2.27
C ILE A 36 7.00 29.85 1.31
N SER A 37 5.92 29.72 0.53
CA SER A 37 5.51 30.74 -0.43
C SER A 37 5.12 32.08 0.21
N LEU A 38 4.58 32.05 1.44
CA LEU A 38 4.19 33.22 2.21
C LEU A 38 5.39 33.89 2.90
N VAL A 39 6.35 33.11 3.40
CA VAL A 39 7.52 33.64 4.12
C VAL A 39 8.58 34.18 3.14
N HIS A 40 8.74 33.54 1.98
CA HIS A 40 9.80 33.86 1.03
C HIS A 40 9.26 34.11 -0.38
N ARG A 41 9.07 35.39 -0.73
CA ARG A 41 8.61 35.80 -2.07
C ARG A 41 9.49 35.28 -3.22
N SER A 42 10.79 35.10 -2.99
CA SER A 42 11.70 34.52 -3.99
C SER A 42 11.48 33.03 -4.24
N LEU A 43 10.81 32.34 -3.31
CA LEU A 43 10.53 30.90 -3.38
C LEU A 43 9.08 30.60 -3.80
N THR A 44 8.24 31.62 -3.96
CA THR A 44 6.83 31.44 -4.35
C THR A 44 6.70 30.68 -5.68
N ALA A 45 7.50 31.03 -6.69
CA ALA A 45 7.45 30.37 -8.00
C ALA A 45 7.84 28.88 -7.89
N TRP A 46 8.92 28.58 -7.15
CA TRP A 46 9.35 27.21 -6.89
C TRP A 46 8.30 26.41 -6.10
N ALA A 47 7.73 26.99 -5.05
CA ALA A 47 6.70 26.32 -4.24
C ALA A 47 5.43 26.04 -5.07
N GLN A 48 5.03 26.99 -5.93
CA GLN A 48 3.92 26.79 -6.86
C GLN A 48 4.22 25.69 -7.87
N GLU A 49 5.41 25.69 -8.48
CA GLU A 49 5.85 24.63 -9.39
C GLU A 49 5.72 23.26 -8.73
N ARG A 50 6.24 23.09 -7.50
CA ARG A 50 6.18 21.82 -6.77
C ARG A 50 4.78 21.39 -6.32
N LEU A 51 3.89 22.35 -6.07
CA LEU A 51 2.47 22.08 -5.83
C LEU A 51 1.77 21.60 -7.11
N HIS A 52 2.21 22.09 -8.27
CA HIS A 52 1.64 21.75 -9.57
C HIS A 52 2.25 20.49 -10.20
N ASP A 53 3.31 19.91 -9.65
CA ASP A 53 3.87 18.62 -10.14
C ASP A 53 2.98 17.42 -9.80
N GLN A 54 1.99 17.64 -8.92
CA GLN A 54 1.09 16.63 -8.40
C GLN A 54 -0.34 16.86 -8.90
N PHE A 55 -1.02 15.79 -9.27
CA PHE A 55 -2.44 15.81 -9.59
C PHE A 55 -3.20 14.83 -8.70
N LEU A 56 -4.19 15.35 -7.98
CA LEU A 56 -5.06 14.58 -7.10
C LEU A 56 -6.44 14.41 -7.73
N TYR A 57 -6.84 13.16 -7.93
CA TYR A 57 -8.13 12.82 -8.49
C TYR A 57 -8.87 11.76 -7.69
N THR A 58 -10.09 12.07 -7.30
CA THR A 58 -11.03 11.13 -6.70
C THR A 58 -12.20 10.96 -7.65
N TYR A 59 -12.36 9.75 -8.18
CA TYR A 59 -13.43 9.38 -9.06
C TYR A 59 -14.79 9.50 -8.35
N ARG A 60 -15.74 10.13 -9.02
CA ARG A 60 -17.15 10.12 -8.64
C ARG A 60 -17.99 9.49 -9.75
N PRO A 61 -18.94 8.60 -9.44
CA PRO A 61 -19.79 7.98 -10.45
C PRO A 61 -20.80 9.01 -11.01
N ARG A 62 -20.37 9.77 -12.02
CA ARG A 62 -21.18 10.77 -12.74
C ARG A 62 -21.03 10.57 -14.24
N GLU A 63 -22.10 10.88 -14.99
CA GLU A 63 -22.12 10.74 -16.46
C GLU A 63 -21.06 11.63 -17.14
N ASP A 64 -20.77 12.80 -16.58
CA ASP A 64 -19.82 13.78 -17.12
C ASP A 64 -18.41 13.69 -16.50
N GLU A 65 -18.13 12.64 -15.72
CA GLU A 65 -16.93 12.59 -14.89
C GLU A 65 -15.62 12.63 -15.72
N HIS A 66 -15.61 12.01 -16.90
CA HIS A 66 -14.46 12.13 -17.81
C HIS A 66 -14.23 13.54 -18.31
N ALA A 67 -15.27 14.22 -18.76
CA ALA A 67 -15.17 15.57 -19.28
C ALA A 67 -14.68 16.52 -18.18
N ARG A 68 -15.12 16.28 -16.94
CA ARG A 68 -14.65 17.02 -15.76
C ARG A 68 -13.19 16.72 -15.42
N LEU A 69 -12.73 15.47 -15.54
CA LEU A 69 -11.32 15.11 -15.38
C LEU A 69 -10.46 15.81 -16.43
N GLU A 70 -10.83 15.71 -17.71
CA GLU A 70 -10.13 16.35 -18.83
C GLU A 70 -10.08 17.89 -18.67
N GLN A 71 -11.20 18.50 -18.30
CA GLN A 71 -11.28 19.92 -18.00
C GLN A 71 -10.33 20.31 -16.86
N ARG A 72 -10.35 19.58 -15.73
CA ARG A 72 -9.47 19.85 -14.59
C ARG A 72 -8.00 19.71 -14.94
N LEU A 73 -7.64 18.71 -15.73
CA LEU A 73 -6.26 18.51 -16.21
C LEU A 73 -5.81 19.69 -17.07
N THR A 74 -6.66 20.14 -17.98
CA THR A 74 -6.40 21.28 -18.87
C THR A 74 -6.32 22.60 -18.09
N GLU A 75 -7.23 22.85 -17.14
CA GLU A 75 -7.23 24.03 -16.29
C GLU A 75 -6.02 24.10 -15.35
N ALA A 76 -5.53 22.96 -14.89
CA ALA A 76 -4.29 22.86 -14.12
C ALA A 76 -3.03 23.07 -14.98
N GLY A 77 -3.18 23.16 -16.31
CA GLY A 77 -2.10 23.40 -17.25
C GLY A 77 -1.26 22.16 -17.57
N PHE A 78 -1.79 20.96 -17.31
CA PHE A 78 -1.14 19.73 -17.76
C PHE A 78 -1.37 19.50 -19.25
N GLY A 79 -0.40 18.85 -19.89
CA GLY A 79 -0.47 18.50 -21.31
C GLY A 79 0.89 18.04 -21.82
N PRO A 80 1.09 17.96 -23.16
CA PRO A 80 2.35 17.47 -23.73
C PRO A 80 3.59 18.27 -23.33
N SER A 81 3.43 19.58 -23.08
CA SER A 81 4.53 20.45 -22.64
C SER A 81 4.77 20.40 -21.14
N ARG A 82 3.85 19.82 -20.38
CA ARG A 82 3.88 19.74 -18.91
C ARG A 82 3.18 18.46 -18.46
N PRO A 83 3.85 17.31 -18.57
CA PRO A 83 3.28 16.05 -18.11
C PRO A 83 3.12 16.03 -16.58
N ILE A 84 2.20 15.21 -16.09
CA ILE A 84 2.04 14.91 -14.68
C ILE A 84 3.17 13.97 -14.27
N SER A 85 3.95 14.35 -13.26
CA SER A 85 4.98 13.49 -12.67
C SER A 85 4.44 12.64 -11.53
N HIS A 86 3.46 13.16 -10.78
CA HIS A 86 2.90 12.52 -9.59
C HIS A 86 1.37 12.48 -9.69
N LEU A 87 0.80 11.28 -9.85
CA LEU A 87 -0.65 11.10 -9.95
C LEU A 87 -1.16 10.32 -8.74
N TYR A 88 -2.11 10.91 -8.03
CA TYR A 88 -2.94 10.19 -7.07
C TYR A 88 -4.31 9.96 -7.69
N LEU A 89 -4.68 8.69 -7.78
CA LEU A 89 -5.92 8.23 -8.38
C LEU A 89 -6.71 7.41 -7.36
N ASP A 90 -7.75 8.01 -6.82
CA ASP A 90 -8.71 7.32 -5.97
C ASP A 90 -9.92 6.89 -6.79
N VAL A 91 -10.01 5.58 -7.02
CA VAL A 91 -11.07 4.94 -7.79
C VAL A 91 -11.85 3.96 -6.91
N THR A 92 -11.81 4.10 -5.59
CA THR A 92 -12.56 3.26 -4.65
C THR A 92 -14.06 3.26 -4.90
N ARG A 93 -14.60 4.38 -5.42
CA ARG A 93 -16.01 4.52 -5.78
C ARG A 93 -16.36 3.95 -7.16
N PHE A 94 -15.37 3.44 -7.89
CA PHE A 94 -15.60 2.76 -9.16
C PHE A 94 -16.05 1.33 -8.85
N ARG A 95 -17.36 1.11 -8.96
CA ARG A 95 -18.04 -0.17 -8.71
C ARG A 95 -18.32 -0.90 -10.01
N ARG A 96 -18.35 -2.24 -9.98
CA ARG A 96 -18.90 -3.01 -11.09
C ARG A 96 -20.41 -2.87 -11.05
N ARG A 97 -21.03 -2.71 -12.23
CA ARG A 97 -22.48 -2.72 -12.30
C ARG A 97 -23.02 -4.07 -11.81
N GLY A 98 -23.91 -4.02 -10.81
CA GLY A 98 -24.54 -5.21 -10.23
C GLY A 98 -23.88 -5.71 -8.95
N ASP A 99 -22.77 -5.11 -8.54
CA ASP A 99 -22.34 -5.23 -7.15
C ASP A 99 -23.49 -4.67 -6.30
N PRO A 100 -24.02 -5.43 -5.32
CA PRO A 100 -25.00 -4.88 -4.40
C PRO A 100 -24.42 -3.58 -3.85
N GLU A 101 -25.24 -2.53 -3.73
CA GLU A 101 -24.83 -1.45 -2.85
C GLU A 101 -24.46 -2.15 -1.54
N PRO A 102 -23.23 -1.97 -1.02
CA PRO A 102 -22.90 -2.52 0.27
C PRO A 102 -24.01 -1.99 1.14
N ASP A 103 -24.85 -2.92 1.65
CA ASP A 103 -25.98 -2.57 2.51
C ASP A 103 -25.42 -1.51 3.42
N ASP A 104 -25.94 -0.28 3.33
CA ASP A 104 -25.43 0.87 4.06
C ASP A 104 -25.34 0.37 5.50
N PHE A 105 -24.14 0.00 5.92
CA PHE A 105 -23.93 -0.81 7.11
C PHE A 105 -24.01 0.23 8.20
N ASP A 106 -25.25 0.60 8.55
CA ASP A 106 -25.71 1.71 9.38
C ASP A 106 -24.54 2.60 9.83
N SER A 107 -24.04 3.43 8.92
CA SER A 107 -23.05 4.47 9.25
C SER A 107 -23.70 5.67 9.96
N ASP A 108 -24.96 5.53 10.37
CA ASP A 108 -25.69 6.42 11.29
C ASP A 108 -25.08 6.49 12.71
N ALA A 109 -23.90 5.90 12.94
CA ALA A 109 -23.28 5.85 14.26
C ALA A 109 -22.32 7.02 14.58
N GLU A 110 -21.75 7.78 13.64
CA GLU A 110 -20.74 8.80 13.99
C GLU A 110 -20.74 10.09 13.14
N GLU A 111 -21.85 10.82 13.11
CA GLU A 111 -21.84 12.27 12.84
C GLU A 111 -22.58 13.02 13.95
N ASP A 112 -22.06 12.97 15.19
CA ASP A 112 -22.39 13.95 16.23
C ASP A 112 -21.38 13.87 17.40
N SER A 113 -20.14 14.32 17.16
CA SER A 113 -19.21 14.72 18.22
C SER A 113 -18.18 15.73 17.72
N GLU A 114 -18.67 16.89 17.26
CA GLU A 114 -17.90 18.14 17.41
C GLU A 114 -17.84 18.52 18.89
N THR A 115 -16.96 17.88 19.67
CA THR A 115 -16.54 18.43 20.96
C THR A 115 -15.22 19.16 20.80
N SER A 116 -15.34 20.49 20.75
CA SER A 116 -14.27 21.40 21.12
C SER A 116 -13.73 21.02 22.50
N ALA A 117 -12.41 20.94 22.66
CA ALA A 117 -11.81 20.96 23.98
C ALA A 117 -10.48 21.72 23.94
N GLY A 118 -10.57 23.00 24.34
CA GLY A 118 -9.47 23.68 25.01
C GLY A 118 -9.49 23.33 26.50
N ALA A 119 -8.27 23.18 27.05
CA ALA A 119 -7.83 23.49 28.41
C ALA A 119 -8.60 22.96 29.65
N GLU A 120 -7.83 22.16 30.41
CA GLU A 120 -7.58 22.30 31.86
C GLU A 120 -8.46 21.61 32.93
N THR A 121 -7.72 20.91 33.80
CA THR A 121 -7.93 20.59 35.24
C THR A 121 -8.73 19.35 35.71
N ALA A 122 -7.92 18.35 36.11
CA ALA A 122 -7.82 17.74 37.45
C ALA A 122 -9.03 17.10 38.18
N SER A 123 -8.77 15.87 38.64
CA SER A 123 -9.10 15.27 39.95
C SER A 123 -10.16 14.15 40.01
N SER A 124 -9.65 12.92 40.15
CA SER A 124 -9.98 11.87 41.14
C SER A 124 -11.45 11.47 41.42
N VAL A 125 -11.75 10.17 41.33
CA VAL A 125 -11.92 9.23 42.48
C VAL A 125 -12.57 7.93 41.97
N SER A 126 -12.02 6.81 42.45
CA SER A 126 -12.38 5.40 42.26
C SER A 126 -13.77 5.00 42.78
N ALA A 127 -14.35 3.92 42.24
CA ALA A 127 -14.74 2.73 43.03
C ALA A 127 -15.35 1.61 42.16
N GLU A 128 -15.07 0.39 42.63
CA GLU A 128 -15.37 -0.94 42.10
C GLU A 128 -16.87 -1.27 41.97
N THR A 129 -17.22 -2.20 41.08
CA THR A 129 -18.00 -3.39 41.49
C THR A 129 -17.77 -4.57 40.54
N ALA A 130 -17.44 -5.72 41.12
CA ALA A 130 -17.34 -7.03 40.48
C ALA A 130 -18.73 -7.66 40.25
N SER A 131 -18.87 -8.54 39.25
CA SER A 131 -19.60 -9.81 39.41
C SER A 131 -19.39 -10.77 38.25
N SER A 132 -19.18 -12.02 38.63
CA SER A 132 -18.93 -13.24 37.86
C SER A 132 -20.17 -13.78 37.14
N LYS A 133 -20.01 -14.54 36.04
CA LYS A 133 -20.35 -15.99 35.96
C LYS A 133 -20.28 -16.58 34.54
N SER A 134 -19.78 -17.80 34.55
CA SER A 134 -19.73 -18.90 33.58
C SER A 134 -21.01 -19.14 32.77
N ALA A 135 -20.86 -19.65 31.53
CA ALA A 135 -21.43 -20.94 31.12
C ALA A 135 -21.00 -21.31 29.69
N GLU A 136 -20.51 -22.55 29.55
CA GLU A 136 -20.45 -23.32 28.31
C GLU A 136 -21.85 -23.51 27.72
N THR A 137 -22.00 -23.44 26.40
CA THR A 137 -22.86 -24.40 25.67
C THR A 137 -22.53 -24.39 24.19
N ALA A 138 -22.08 -25.55 23.71
CA ALA A 138 -22.09 -25.91 22.30
C ALA A 138 -23.53 -26.18 21.85
N SER A 139 -23.92 -25.68 20.68
CA SER A 139 -25.05 -26.24 19.93
C SER A 139 -24.88 -25.97 18.44
N ALA A 140 -24.66 -27.04 17.70
CA ALA A 140 -24.74 -27.09 16.26
C ALA A 140 -26.19 -26.84 15.80
N GLY A 141 -26.40 -25.84 14.96
CA GLY A 141 -27.66 -25.56 14.28
C GLY A 141 -27.39 -25.38 12.79
N SER A 142 -27.66 -26.42 12.01
CA SER A 142 -27.70 -26.36 10.55
C SER A 142 -29.04 -25.77 10.15
N GLU A 143 -29.06 -24.50 9.71
CA GLU A 143 -30.23 -23.88 9.10
C GLU A 143 -30.09 -23.92 7.58
N SER A 144 -30.96 -24.71 6.94
CA SER A 144 -31.14 -24.74 5.50
C SER A 144 -31.92 -23.52 5.04
N TYR A 145 -31.25 -22.59 4.36
CA TYR A 145 -31.92 -21.49 3.66
C TYR A 145 -32.65 -22.02 2.42
N GLN A 146 -33.98 -22.10 2.50
CA GLN A 146 -34.84 -22.21 1.33
C GLN A 146 -35.02 -20.81 0.72
N SER A 147 -34.29 -20.54 -0.37
CA SER A 147 -34.47 -19.34 -1.18
C SER A 147 -35.77 -19.45 -2.00
N SER A 148 -36.79 -18.69 -1.60
CA SER A 148 -38.02 -18.51 -2.36
C SER A 148 -37.81 -17.45 -3.44
N GLY A 149 -37.75 -17.89 -4.70
CA GLY A 149 -37.64 -17.01 -5.87
C GLY A 149 -38.90 -16.16 -6.09
N GLY A 150 -38.82 -14.89 -5.71
CA GLY A 150 -39.75 -13.85 -6.14
C GLY A 150 -39.23 -13.18 -7.42
N GLN A 151 -39.90 -13.41 -8.55
CA GLN A 151 -39.64 -12.70 -9.80
C GLN A 151 -40.14 -11.26 -9.70
N SER A 152 -39.27 -10.32 -9.35
CA SER A 152 -39.56 -8.89 -9.48
C SER A 152 -39.27 -8.42 -10.91
N ASN A 153 -40.29 -7.90 -11.59
CA ASN A 153 -40.14 -7.22 -12.87
C ASN A 153 -39.33 -5.92 -12.71
N GLN A 154 -38.01 -5.97 -12.95
CA GLN A 154 -37.19 -4.77 -13.09
C GLN A 154 -37.39 -4.16 -14.49
N PRO A 155 -37.54 -2.82 -14.59
CA PRO A 155 -37.63 -2.13 -15.88
C PRO A 155 -36.33 -2.29 -16.68
N SER A 156 -36.46 -2.30 -18.01
CA SER A 156 -35.38 -2.54 -18.98
C SER A 156 -34.22 -1.55 -18.83
N ASP A 157 -33.21 -1.99 -18.09
CA ASP A 157 -32.06 -1.25 -17.58
C ASP A 157 -30.91 -1.18 -18.61
N GLY A 158 -31.26 -1.16 -19.90
CA GLY A 158 -30.34 -1.37 -21.02
C GLY A 158 -29.42 -0.18 -21.33
N HIS A 159 -29.75 1.03 -20.87
CA HIS A 159 -28.89 2.21 -21.12
C HIS A 159 -27.69 2.30 -20.17
N ARG A 160 -27.78 1.78 -18.94
CA ARG A 160 -26.70 1.91 -17.94
C ARG A 160 -25.54 0.91 -18.10
N ILE A 161 -25.61 -0.07 -19.03
CA ILE A 161 -24.57 -1.13 -19.21
C ILE A 161 -23.39 -0.53 -20.00
N PHE A 162 -23.66 0.46 -20.85
CA PHE A 162 -22.68 0.98 -21.79
C PHE A 162 -21.67 1.95 -21.18
N GLU A 163 -21.96 2.55 -20.03
CA GLU A 163 -21.14 3.64 -19.47
C GLU A 163 -19.90 3.17 -18.68
N HIS A 164 -19.95 2.03 -17.97
CA HIS A 164 -18.78 1.52 -17.22
C HIS A 164 -17.68 0.97 -18.13
N ALA A 165 -18.05 0.18 -19.14
CA ALA A 165 -17.11 -0.27 -20.16
C ALA A 165 -16.56 0.90 -20.99
N ALA A 166 -17.31 2.01 -21.08
CA ALA A 166 -16.78 3.23 -21.67
C ALA A 166 -15.68 3.83 -20.76
N PHE A 167 -15.91 3.94 -19.44
CA PHE A 167 -14.92 4.48 -18.49
C PHE A 167 -13.57 3.76 -18.51
N GLU A 168 -13.57 2.44 -18.41
CA GLU A 168 -12.31 1.66 -18.51
C GLU A 168 -11.60 1.90 -19.86
N ARG A 169 -12.36 1.94 -20.95
CA ARG A 169 -11.81 2.16 -22.30
C ARG A 169 -11.30 3.57 -22.52
N THR A 170 -11.75 4.56 -21.76
CA THR A 170 -11.39 5.97 -21.97
C THR A 170 -10.44 6.52 -20.93
N LEU A 171 -10.40 6.00 -19.70
CA LEU A 171 -9.53 6.54 -18.66
C LEU A 171 -8.05 6.37 -19.04
N SER A 172 -7.64 5.18 -19.47
CA SER A 172 -6.23 4.94 -19.83
C SER A 172 -5.78 5.80 -21.03
N PRO A 173 -6.53 5.89 -22.15
CA PRO A 173 -6.19 6.81 -23.23
C PRO A 173 -6.17 8.29 -22.83
N LEU A 174 -7.15 8.70 -22.00
CA LEU A 174 -7.22 10.08 -21.49
C LEU A 174 -5.97 10.41 -20.68
N LEU A 175 -5.67 9.61 -19.65
CA LEU A 175 -4.50 9.81 -18.80
C LEU A 175 -3.19 9.68 -19.58
N GLY A 176 -3.11 8.76 -20.55
CA GLY A 176 -1.92 8.53 -21.37
C GLY A 176 -1.40 9.79 -22.09
N HIS A 177 -2.28 10.76 -22.37
CA HIS A 177 -1.88 12.05 -22.93
C HIS A 177 -1.13 12.95 -21.94
N TYR A 178 -1.48 12.86 -20.65
CA TYR A 178 -0.97 13.74 -19.60
C TYR A 178 0.15 13.11 -18.77
N VAL A 179 0.26 11.78 -18.73
CA VAL A 179 1.18 11.05 -17.83
C VAL A 179 2.44 10.51 -18.53
N GLN A 180 2.92 11.17 -19.58
CA GLN A 180 4.10 10.72 -20.34
C GLN A 180 5.41 10.69 -19.52
N GLY A 181 5.47 11.48 -18.44
CA GLY A 181 6.61 11.55 -17.52
C GLY A 181 6.25 11.11 -16.11
N LEU A 182 5.33 10.15 -15.96
CA LEU A 182 4.85 9.69 -14.67
C LEU A 182 5.98 9.02 -13.89
N ASP A 183 6.37 9.63 -12.79
CA ASP A 183 7.36 9.10 -11.87
C ASP A 183 6.67 8.27 -10.79
N THR A 184 5.60 8.81 -10.19
CA THR A 184 4.84 8.11 -9.15
C THR A 184 3.35 8.04 -9.44
N LEU A 185 2.76 6.86 -9.25
CA LEU A 185 1.33 6.63 -9.25
C LEU A 185 0.89 6.06 -7.90
N TRP A 186 0.05 6.80 -7.18
CA TRP A 186 -0.71 6.29 -6.04
C TRP A 186 -2.10 5.89 -6.50
N LEU A 187 -2.50 4.66 -6.22
CA LEU A 187 -3.77 4.11 -6.63
C LEU A 187 -4.52 3.59 -5.40
N MET A 188 -5.68 4.18 -5.12
CA MET A 188 -6.66 3.52 -4.25
C MET A 188 -7.54 2.66 -5.16
N PRO A 189 -7.38 1.32 -5.14
CA PRO A 189 -7.96 0.46 -6.15
C PRO A 189 -9.50 0.45 -6.08
N PRO A 190 -10.17 0.15 -7.20
CA PRO A 190 -11.62 -0.05 -7.19
C PRO A 190 -12.01 -1.41 -6.58
N TYR A 191 -13.32 -1.56 -6.32
CA TYR A 191 -13.93 -2.88 -6.10
C TYR A 191 -13.89 -3.76 -7.35
N SER A 192 -13.89 -3.14 -8.52
CA SER A 192 -13.90 -3.81 -9.81
C SER A 192 -12.55 -3.74 -10.52
N TRP A 193 -12.44 -4.47 -11.62
CA TRP A 193 -11.30 -4.39 -12.53
C TRP A 193 -11.10 -2.96 -13.04
N LEU A 194 -9.85 -2.52 -13.11
CA LEU A 194 -9.45 -1.28 -13.76
C LEU A 194 -8.19 -1.54 -14.59
N ASN A 195 -8.31 -1.32 -15.89
CA ASN A 195 -7.18 -1.46 -16.79
C ASN A 195 -6.41 -0.15 -16.96
N LEU A 196 -5.19 -0.13 -16.42
CA LEU A 196 -4.22 0.95 -16.51
C LEU A 196 -3.01 0.55 -17.37
N SER A 197 -3.04 -0.57 -18.10
CA SER A 197 -1.88 -1.03 -18.88
C SER A 197 -1.50 -0.09 -20.04
N GLY A 198 -2.39 0.83 -20.43
CA GLY A 198 -2.15 1.80 -21.49
C GLY A 198 -1.49 3.11 -21.03
N ILE A 199 -1.28 3.30 -19.72
CA ILE A 199 -0.44 4.42 -19.22
C ILE A 199 1.03 3.99 -19.14
N PRO A 200 2.00 4.91 -19.31
CA PRO A 200 3.41 4.61 -19.12
C PRO A 200 3.68 4.06 -17.71
N ALA A 201 4.60 3.10 -17.62
CA ALA A 201 4.97 2.49 -16.35
C ALA A 201 5.71 3.50 -15.46
N PRO A 202 5.19 3.82 -14.27
CA PRO A 202 5.86 4.73 -13.34
C PRO A 202 7.09 4.06 -12.72
N ARG A 203 7.98 4.88 -12.15
CA ARG A 203 9.11 4.39 -11.34
C ARG A 203 8.62 3.83 -10.00
N LEU A 204 7.61 4.45 -9.41
CA LEU A 204 6.95 3.98 -8.20
C LEU A 204 5.43 3.83 -8.44
N LEU A 205 4.91 2.63 -8.21
CA LEU A 205 3.48 2.36 -8.17
C LEU A 205 3.12 1.92 -6.76
N GLU A 206 2.33 2.73 -6.06
CA GLU A 206 1.85 2.43 -4.72
C GLU A 206 0.34 2.20 -4.77
N MET A 207 -0.09 1.04 -4.29
CA MET A 207 -1.49 0.69 -4.13
C MET A 207 -1.80 0.53 -2.66
N ASP A 208 -2.89 1.16 -2.22
CA ASP A 208 -3.32 1.10 -0.83
C ASP A 208 -4.82 0.82 -0.76
N ASP A 209 -5.18 -0.36 -0.28
CA ASP A 209 -6.59 -0.72 -0.03
C ASP A 209 -6.89 -0.53 1.46
N GLU A 210 -7.11 0.73 1.86
CA GLU A 210 -7.49 1.08 3.24
C GLU A 210 -8.69 0.29 3.75
N ALA A 211 -9.61 -0.11 2.86
CA ALA A 211 -10.82 -0.84 3.22
C ALA A 211 -10.58 -2.35 3.42
N PHE A 212 -9.42 -2.89 3.01
CA PHE A 212 -9.02 -4.30 3.21
C PHE A 212 -10.04 -5.33 2.71
N GLY A 213 -10.95 -4.94 1.83
CA GLY A 213 -12.18 -5.68 1.56
C GLY A 213 -12.11 -6.54 0.31
N ASN A 214 -11.31 -6.14 -0.67
CA ASN A 214 -11.40 -6.72 -2.01
C ASN A 214 -10.15 -7.51 -2.37
N ALA A 215 -10.38 -8.76 -2.73
CA ALA A 215 -9.41 -9.57 -3.42
C ALA A 215 -9.01 -8.89 -4.74
N TRP A 216 -7.72 -8.66 -4.92
CA TRP A 216 -7.14 -8.10 -6.11
C TRP A 216 -6.36 -9.17 -6.87
N ASP A 217 -6.76 -9.41 -8.10
CA ASP A 217 -6.31 -10.53 -8.94
C ASP A 217 -5.72 -10.09 -10.29
N HIS A 218 -5.73 -8.79 -10.58
CA HIS A 218 -5.46 -8.25 -11.92
C HIS A 218 -4.15 -7.44 -12.03
N LEU A 219 -3.02 -7.98 -11.55
CA LEU A 219 -1.71 -7.33 -11.67
C LEU A 219 -1.31 -6.99 -13.12
N HIS A 220 -1.75 -7.80 -14.09
CA HIS A 220 -1.50 -7.55 -15.52
C HIS A 220 -2.15 -6.25 -16.03
N ALA A 221 -3.15 -5.73 -15.31
CA ALA A 221 -3.86 -4.52 -15.65
C ALA A 221 -3.11 -3.25 -15.19
N LEU A 222 -2.03 -3.41 -14.41
CA LEU A 222 -1.19 -2.31 -13.96
C LEU A 222 -0.12 -1.97 -14.99
N PRO A 223 0.32 -0.71 -15.05
CA PRO A 223 1.42 -0.28 -15.90
C PRO A 223 2.76 -0.68 -15.27
N LEU A 224 3.10 -1.96 -15.27
CA LEU A 224 4.33 -2.47 -14.65
C LEU A 224 5.48 -2.56 -15.67
N SER A 225 6.69 -2.29 -15.19
CA SER A 225 7.94 -2.51 -15.92
C SER A 225 9.05 -2.98 -14.98
N GLN A 226 10.19 -3.37 -15.54
CA GLN A 226 11.37 -3.79 -14.75
C GLN A 226 11.96 -2.66 -13.90
N ARG A 227 11.60 -1.41 -14.18
CA ARG A 227 12.03 -0.23 -13.42
C ARG A 227 11.02 0.21 -12.37
N THR A 228 9.83 -0.38 -12.39
CA THR A 228 8.77 -0.04 -11.45
C THR A 228 9.05 -0.72 -10.11
N THR A 229 9.02 0.06 -9.05
CA THR A 229 8.89 -0.44 -7.67
C THR A 229 7.40 -0.52 -7.36
N LEU A 230 6.90 -1.72 -7.13
CA LEU A 230 5.50 -1.93 -6.75
C LEU A 230 5.40 -2.02 -5.22
N VAL A 231 4.63 -1.13 -4.63
CA VAL A 231 4.29 -1.13 -3.20
C VAL A 231 2.82 -1.47 -3.08
N LEU A 232 2.52 -2.59 -2.43
CA LEU A 232 1.16 -3.00 -2.11
C LEU A 232 0.97 -2.83 -0.61
N ARG A 233 0.00 -2.02 -0.22
CA ARG A 233 -0.34 -1.75 1.17
C ARG A 233 -1.75 -2.21 1.46
N ARG A 234 -1.91 -2.94 2.56
CA ARG A 234 -3.24 -3.33 3.08
C ARG A 234 -4.12 -4.05 2.06
N THR A 235 -3.48 -4.63 1.04
CA THR A 235 -4.18 -5.24 -0.09
C THR A 235 -4.40 -6.72 0.17
N VAL A 236 -5.57 -7.21 -0.23
CA VAL A 236 -5.84 -8.64 -0.33
C VAL A 236 -5.51 -9.09 -1.74
N LEU A 237 -4.59 -10.03 -1.90
CA LEU A 237 -4.18 -10.56 -3.20
C LEU A 237 -4.74 -11.97 -3.39
N VAL A 238 -5.44 -12.19 -4.50
CA VAL A 238 -5.91 -13.50 -4.95
C VAL A 238 -5.42 -13.64 -6.37
N LEU A 239 -4.32 -14.35 -6.62
CA LEU A 239 -3.84 -14.46 -8.00
C LEU A 239 -4.44 -15.69 -8.68
N ASP A 240 -5.00 -15.48 -9.87
CA ASP A 240 -5.33 -16.56 -10.80
C ASP A 240 -4.06 -16.98 -11.58
N HIS A 241 -3.93 -18.28 -11.82
CA HIS A 241 -2.79 -18.89 -12.51
C HIS A 241 -2.57 -18.35 -13.93
N GLU A 242 -3.55 -17.68 -14.53
CA GLU A 242 -3.46 -17.12 -15.88
C GLU A 242 -2.52 -15.90 -15.98
N ASN A 243 -2.19 -15.24 -14.86
CA ASN A 243 -1.49 -13.94 -14.85
C ASN A 243 0.04 -14.04 -14.74
N THR A 244 0.68 -14.97 -15.46
CA THR A 244 2.14 -15.16 -15.34
C THR A 244 2.97 -14.10 -16.09
N GLY A 245 4.15 -13.78 -15.55
CA GLY A 245 5.16 -13.00 -16.26
C GLY A 245 5.13 -11.49 -16.06
N CYS A 246 4.77 -11.00 -14.86
CA CYS A 246 4.92 -9.59 -14.54
C CYS A 246 6.41 -9.20 -14.56
N PRO A 247 6.81 -8.20 -15.38
CA PRO A 247 8.21 -7.85 -15.57
C PRO A 247 8.71 -6.96 -14.42
N LEU A 248 8.49 -7.36 -13.17
CA LEU A 248 8.78 -6.55 -11.99
C LEU A 248 10.07 -7.03 -11.30
N ARG A 249 10.94 -6.09 -10.92
CA ARG A 249 12.18 -6.39 -10.17
C ARG A 249 12.09 -6.10 -8.68
N THR A 250 11.23 -5.16 -8.27
CA THR A 250 11.12 -4.73 -6.87
C THR A 250 9.67 -4.78 -6.42
N LEU A 251 9.39 -5.58 -5.39
CA LEU A 251 8.08 -5.74 -4.77
C LEU A 251 8.16 -5.47 -3.28
N ILE A 252 7.26 -4.62 -2.77
CA ILE A 252 7.09 -4.32 -1.36
C ILE A 252 5.66 -4.67 -0.97
N LEU A 253 5.51 -5.54 0.03
CA LEU A 253 4.23 -5.94 0.61
C LEU A 253 4.16 -5.40 2.03
N ASP A 254 3.21 -4.52 2.32
CA ASP A 254 3.02 -3.91 3.63
C ASP A 254 1.61 -4.19 4.14
N ARG A 255 1.52 -5.04 5.17
CA ARG A 255 0.26 -5.53 5.73
C ARG A 255 -0.64 -6.17 4.67
N CYS A 256 -0.08 -6.87 3.70
CA CYS A 256 -0.87 -7.58 2.69
C CYS A 256 -1.38 -8.92 3.20
N ARG A 257 -2.50 -9.38 2.65
CA ARG A 257 -2.98 -10.75 2.78
C ARG A 257 -2.93 -11.41 1.42
N VAL A 258 -2.15 -12.48 1.29
CA VAL A 258 -2.03 -13.22 0.04
C VAL A 258 -2.77 -14.54 0.23
N PHE A 259 -3.83 -14.75 -0.54
CA PHE A 259 -4.56 -16.01 -0.60
C PHE A 259 -4.05 -16.81 -1.81
N MET A 260 -3.95 -18.13 -1.66
CA MET A 260 -3.36 -19.05 -2.66
C MET A 260 -1.86 -18.79 -2.89
N THR A 261 -1.10 -18.98 -1.82
CA THR A 261 0.28 -18.49 -1.71
C THR A 261 1.31 -19.29 -2.49
N ALA A 262 1.00 -20.54 -2.88
CA ALA A 262 1.99 -21.44 -3.49
C ALA A 262 2.66 -20.89 -4.74
N ASP A 263 1.94 -20.03 -5.49
CA ASP A 263 2.39 -19.57 -6.78
C ASP A 263 2.52 -18.05 -6.91
N PHE A 264 2.24 -17.28 -5.84
CA PHE A 264 2.18 -15.82 -5.93
C PHE A 264 3.47 -15.22 -6.51
N LEU A 265 4.63 -15.70 -6.07
CA LEU A 265 5.91 -15.20 -6.53
C LEU A 265 6.33 -15.73 -7.91
N TYR A 266 5.72 -16.82 -8.41
CA TYR A 266 5.94 -17.27 -9.78
C TYR A 266 5.41 -16.27 -10.82
N HIS A 267 4.51 -15.38 -10.42
CA HIS A 267 4.06 -14.28 -11.27
C HIS A 267 5.17 -13.24 -11.52
N PHE A 268 6.25 -13.24 -10.73
CA PHE A 268 7.37 -12.29 -10.83
C PHE A 268 8.70 -13.01 -11.06
N PRO A 269 8.93 -13.60 -12.25
CA PRO A 269 10.13 -14.40 -12.52
C PRO A 269 11.43 -13.57 -12.49
N ASP A 270 11.34 -12.26 -12.66
CA ASP A 270 12.47 -11.31 -12.65
C ASP A 270 12.64 -10.59 -11.30
N LEU A 271 11.95 -11.03 -10.25
CA LEU A 271 11.97 -10.35 -8.94
C LEU A 271 13.36 -10.42 -8.29
N GLU A 272 14.03 -9.27 -8.17
CA GLU A 272 15.36 -9.14 -7.53
C GLU A 272 15.26 -8.71 -6.06
N ILE A 273 14.31 -7.84 -5.73
CA ILE A 273 14.14 -7.25 -4.40
C ILE A 273 12.73 -7.52 -3.89
N LEU A 274 12.64 -8.14 -2.71
CA LEU A 274 11.38 -8.39 -2.01
C LEU A 274 11.45 -7.84 -0.58
N ILE A 275 10.53 -6.96 -0.22
CA ILE A 275 10.32 -6.51 1.16
C ILE A 275 8.93 -6.95 1.61
N VAL A 276 8.84 -7.66 2.73
CA VAL A 276 7.58 -8.13 3.32
C VAL A 276 7.46 -7.58 4.73
N CYS A 277 6.51 -6.68 4.97
CA CYS A 277 6.24 -6.06 6.26
C CYS A 277 4.86 -6.48 6.75
N LYS A 278 4.78 -7.10 7.93
CA LYS A 278 3.53 -7.49 8.62
C LYS A 278 2.48 -8.16 7.72
N SER A 279 2.92 -8.89 6.71
CA SER A 279 2.05 -9.49 5.71
C SER A 279 1.88 -10.97 5.99
N ILE A 280 0.65 -11.48 5.81
CA ILE A 280 0.26 -12.86 6.15
C ILE A 280 0.82 -13.88 5.14
N MET A 281 1.48 -13.41 4.08
CA MET A 281 2.03 -14.23 3.02
C MET A 281 3.07 -15.25 3.49
N LEU A 282 3.83 -14.93 4.54
CA LEU A 282 4.99 -15.68 5.04
C LEU A 282 4.76 -16.22 6.47
N ASN A 283 3.52 -16.49 6.84
CA ASN A 283 3.20 -16.99 8.19
C ASN A 283 3.84 -18.35 8.48
N SER A 284 4.17 -19.14 7.45
CA SER A 284 5.00 -20.33 7.63
C SER A 284 6.32 -20.18 6.92
N VAL A 285 7.40 -20.50 7.61
CA VAL A 285 8.77 -20.38 7.07
C VAL A 285 9.04 -21.46 5.99
N GLN A 286 8.09 -22.37 5.76
CA GLN A 286 8.06 -23.31 4.62
C GLN A 286 7.88 -22.63 3.26
N GLN A 287 7.51 -21.35 3.26
CA GLN A 287 7.10 -20.63 2.04
C GLN A 287 8.29 -20.06 1.27
N PHE A 288 9.53 -20.36 1.72
CA PHE A 288 10.73 -20.01 0.98
C PHE A 288 10.77 -20.69 -0.39
N ASP A 289 10.24 -21.90 -0.53
CA ASP A 289 10.22 -22.65 -1.79
C ASP A 289 9.51 -21.88 -2.94
N TRP A 290 8.72 -20.87 -2.59
CA TRP A 290 8.00 -20.02 -3.55
C TRP A 290 8.81 -18.81 -3.99
N LEU A 291 9.88 -18.45 -3.29
CA LEU A 291 10.72 -17.32 -3.66
C LEU A 291 11.25 -17.47 -5.08
N SER A 292 11.27 -16.36 -5.82
CA SER A 292 11.83 -16.35 -7.16
C SER A 292 13.31 -16.76 -7.14
N PRO A 293 13.77 -17.65 -8.03
CA PRO A 293 15.19 -17.98 -8.16
C PRO A 293 16.08 -16.77 -8.51
N SER A 294 15.50 -15.69 -9.01
CA SER A 294 16.18 -14.42 -9.33
C SER A 294 16.29 -13.47 -8.13
N ALA A 295 15.69 -13.79 -6.98
CA ALA A 295 15.73 -12.92 -5.81
C ALA A 295 17.16 -12.77 -5.28
N ARG A 296 17.59 -11.51 -5.12
CA ARG A 296 18.92 -11.11 -4.63
C ARG A 296 18.85 -10.55 -3.23
N HIS A 297 17.82 -9.75 -2.93
CA HIS A 297 17.64 -9.10 -1.65
C HIS A 297 16.24 -9.37 -1.10
N ILE A 298 16.18 -9.97 0.09
CA ILE A 298 14.92 -10.25 0.78
C ILE A 298 14.97 -9.62 2.17
N HIS A 299 13.96 -8.83 2.50
CA HIS A 299 13.79 -8.24 3.84
C HIS A 299 12.41 -8.58 4.38
N ILE A 300 12.37 -9.28 5.50
CA ILE A 300 11.12 -9.69 6.16
C ILE A 300 11.03 -8.98 7.52
N LEU A 301 10.00 -8.18 7.69
CA LEU A 301 9.70 -7.41 8.91
C LEU A 301 8.38 -7.94 9.49
N GLN A 302 8.44 -8.67 10.59
CA GLN A 302 7.27 -9.31 11.19
C GLN A 302 7.26 -9.09 12.70
N ASP A 303 6.07 -8.97 13.29
CA ASP A 303 5.89 -8.89 14.75
C ASP A 303 5.55 -10.25 15.38
N ASN A 304 5.16 -11.23 14.56
CA ASN A 304 4.83 -12.59 14.97
C ASN A 304 5.50 -13.62 14.07
N PHE A 305 5.95 -14.73 14.67
CA PHE A 305 6.48 -15.91 13.99
C PHE A 305 5.75 -17.12 14.57
N GLU A 306 4.58 -17.42 14.02
CA GLU A 306 3.81 -18.59 14.43
C GLU A 306 4.47 -19.88 13.89
N ASP A 307 4.40 -20.94 14.68
CA ASP A 307 4.63 -22.32 14.23
C ASP A 307 5.96 -22.63 13.52
N LEU A 308 7.09 -22.27 14.14
CA LEU A 308 8.42 -22.77 13.75
C LEU A 308 8.63 -24.29 13.98
N GLN A 309 7.60 -25.03 14.45
CA GLN A 309 7.71 -26.43 14.90
C GLN A 309 7.41 -27.50 13.84
N GLU A 310 7.19 -27.13 12.58
CA GLU A 310 6.80 -28.10 11.56
C GLU A 310 7.98 -28.92 10.98
N ASP A 311 7.63 -30.04 10.35
CA ASP A 311 8.58 -30.95 9.72
C ASP A 311 9.49 -30.21 8.70
N PRO A 312 10.79 -30.54 8.65
CA PRO A 312 11.72 -29.86 7.76
C PRO A 312 11.35 -30.14 6.30
N ALA A 313 10.87 -29.10 5.61
CA ALA A 313 10.77 -29.09 4.16
C ALA A 313 12.17 -29.31 3.54
N PRO A 314 12.27 -29.88 2.32
CA PRO A 314 13.54 -29.94 1.62
C PRO A 314 14.11 -28.52 1.46
N ALA A 315 15.42 -28.37 1.71
CA ALA A 315 16.04 -27.06 1.67
C ALA A 315 15.97 -26.45 0.25
N ALA A 316 15.39 -25.26 0.14
CA ALA A 316 15.30 -24.51 -1.10
C ALA A 316 16.65 -23.88 -1.46
N THR A 317 16.99 -23.88 -2.74
CA THR A 317 18.29 -23.38 -3.24
C THR A 317 18.10 -22.04 -3.94
N PHE A 318 18.82 -21.01 -3.47
CA PHE A 318 18.79 -19.67 -4.06
C PHE A 318 20.19 -19.25 -4.49
N PRO A 319 20.59 -19.54 -5.74
CA PRO A 319 21.95 -19.27 -6.20
C PRO A 319 22.25 -17.78 -6.35
N ALA A 320 21.23 -16.94 -6.57
CA ALA A 320 21.37 -15.50 -6.77
C ALA A 320 21.19 -14.67 -5.48
N LEU A 321 20.82 -15.31 -4.37
CA LEU A 321 20.49 -14.59 -3.13
C LEU A 321 21.76 -14.05 -2.47
N GLU A 322 21.84 -12.72 -2.35
CA GLU A 322 22.98 -11.98 -1.81
C GLU A 322 22.74 -11.56 -0.36
N SER A 323 21.51 -11.19 0.00
CA SER A 323 21.17 -10.81 1.36
C SER A 323 19.76 -11.22 1.76
N LEU A 324 19.65 -11.76 2.97
CA LEU A 324 18.37 -12.04 3.61
C LEU A 324 18.38 -11.42 5.01
N THR A 325 17.47 -10.48 5.24
CA THR A 325 17.34 -9.80 6.52
C THR A 325 15.98 -10.08 7.14
N PHE A 326 15.99 -10.65 8.34
CA PHE A 326 14.82 -10.74 9.21
C PHE A 326 14.88 -9.64 10.25
N THR A 327 13.79 -8.90 10.40
CA THR A 327 13.61 -7.90 11.45
C THR A 327 12.37 -8.24 12.28
N TRP A 328 12.59 -8.64 13.52
CA TRP A 328 11.51 -8.82 14.48
C TRP A 328 11.07 -7.45 15.01
N LEU A 329 9.86 -7.06 14.66
CA LEU A 329 9.20 -5.84 15.11
C LEU A 329 8.59 -6.09 16.48
N GLN A 330 9.12 -5.44 17.51
CA GLN A 330 8.52 -5.58 18.83
C GLN A 330 7.13 -4.93 18.85
N PRO A 331 6.13 -5.58 19.46
CA PRO A 331 4.85 -4.94 19.70
C PRO A 331 5.06 -3.71 20.58
N ASP A 332 4.30 -2.66 20.29
CA ASP A 332 4.35 -1.40 21.02
C ASP A 332 3.82 -1.65 22.45
N THR A 333 4.73 -1.76 23.42
CA THR A 333 4.39 -2.18 24.80
C THR A 333 3.54 -1.17 25.54
N ASP A 334 3.45 0.06 25.03
CA ASP A 334 2.81 1.19 25.72
C ASP A 334 1.27 1.12 25.72
N LYS A 335 0.65 0.16 25.01
CA LYS A 335 -0.83 0.07 24.87
C LYS A 335 -1.48 -1.16 25.51
N SER A 336 -0.69 -2.05 26.10
CA SER A 336 -1.23 -3.27 26.73
C SER A 336 -1.22 -3.12 28.25
N ASP A 337 -2.37 -2.83 28.84
CA ASP A 337 -2.60 -2.90 30.30
C ASP A 337 -2.53 -4.35 30.86
N GLY A 338 -2.24 -5.34 30.01
CA GLY A 338 -2.04 -6.73 30.39
C GLY A 338 -0.71 -6.97 31.10
N PRO A 339 -0.63 -7.97 32.00
CA PRO A 339 0.63 -8.38 32.60
C PRO A 339 1.61 -8.77 31.49
N ALA A 340 2.85 -8.28 31.56
CA ALA A 340 3.91 -8.62 30.63
C ALA A 340 4.11 -10.15 30.61
N VAL A 341 3.57 -10.79 29.58
CA VAL A 341 3.89 -12.19 29.30
C VAL A 341 5.33 -12.19 28.81
N ASP A 342 6.19 -12.95 29.49
CA ASP A 342 7.59 -13.12 29.10
C ASP A 342 7.63 -13.96 27.81
N VAL A 343 7.46 -13.29 26.67
CA VAL A 343 7.52 -13.92 25.35
C VAL A 343 9.00 -14.18 25.05
N ALA A 344 9.37 -15.46 25.02
CA ALA A 344 10.72 -15.88 24.65
C ALA A 344 11.12 -15.27 23.29
N ASP A 345 12.38 -14.86 23.17
CA ASP A 345 12.94 -14.31 21.92
C ASP A 345 12.90 -15.38 20.81
N PRO A 346 12.12 -15.20 19.73
CA PRO A 346 11.97 -16.19 18.67
C PRO A 346 13.16 -16.20 17.69
N LEU A 347 14.05 -15.21 17.74
CA LEU A 347 15.13 -15.05 16.76
C LEU A 347 16.12 -16.23 16.69
N PRO A 348 16.52 -16.88 17.81
CA PRO A 348 17.41 -18.04 17.75
C PRO A 348 16.78 -19.24 17.01
N ASP A 349 15.50 -19.50 17.24
CA ASP A 349 14.77 -20.61 16.61
C ASP A 349 14.53 -20.30 15.13
N LEU A 350 14.12 -19.06 14.82
CA LEU A 350 13.97 -18.59 13.44
C LEU A 350 15.30 -18.71 12.68
N ARG A 351 16.41 -18.26 13.28
CA ARG A 351 17.73 -18.36 12.66
C ARG A 351 18.10 -19.80 12.32
N LYS A 352 17.93 -20.70 13.28
CA LYS A 352 18.21 -22.13 13.07
C LYS A 352 17.35 -22.70 11.95
N PHE A 353 16.06 -22.35 11.90
CA PHE A 353 15.15 -22.78 10.86
C PHE A 353 15.60 -22.26 9.49
N VAL A 354 15.77 -20.95 9.33
CA VAL A 354 16.10 -20.28 8.06
C VAL A 354 17.42 -20.80 7.49
N GLU A 355 18.47 -20.89 8.32
CA GLU A 355 19.78 -21.41 7.91
C GLU A 355 19.74 -22.90 7.56
N SER A 356 18.74 -23.66 8.02
CA SER A 356 18.54 -25.07 7.64
C SER A 356 17.66 -25.26 6.40
N SER A 357 16.75 -24.33 6.13
CA SER A 357 15.78 -24.41 5.03
C SER A 357 16.27 -23.73 3.75
N ILE A 358 17.29 -22.85 3.83
CA ILE A 358 17.81 -22.09 2.69
C ILE A 358 19.27 -22.47 2.40
N VAL A 359 19.52 -22.93 1.17
CA VAL A 359 20.87 -23.11 0.63
C VAL A 359 21.20 -21.94 -0.29
N ALA A 360 21.93 -20.96 0.25
CA ALA A 360 22.37 -19.77 -0.49
C ALA A 360 23.83 -19.42 -0.13
N PRO A 361 24.83 -19.98 -0.85
CA PRO A 361 26.24 -19.94 -0.43
C PRO A 361 26.87 -18.54 -0.43
N GLN A 362 26.28 -17.59 -1.14
CA GLN A 362 26.75 -16.21 -1.22
C GLN A 362 25.91 -15.25 -0.35
N CYS A 363 24.87 -15.76 0.32
CA CYS A 363 23.93 -14.94 1.05
C CYS A 363 24.48 -14.50 2.41
N THR A 364 24.32 -13.21 2.71
CA THR A 364 24.49 -12.69 4.07
C THR A 364 23.15 -12.71 4.81
N PHE A 365 23.07 -13.53 5.86
CA PHE A 365 21.90 -13.57 6.75
C PHE A 365 22.04 -12.55 7.88
N LYS A 366 21.01 -11.73 8.10
CA LYS A 366 20.91 -10.79 9.22
C LYS A 366 19.61 -11.03 9.99
N TYR A 367 19.72 -11.03 11.32
CA TYR A 367 18.59 -11.17 12.23
C TYR A 367 18.62 -10.00 13.20
N LEU A 368 17.62 -9.13 13.10
CA LEU A 368 17.56 -7.86 13.81
C LEU A 368 16.31 -7.84 14.69
N ARG A 369 16.41 -7.14 15.82
CA ARG A 369 15.28 -6.76 16.66
C ARG A 369 15.10 -5.25 16.54
N SER A 370 13.87 -4.80 16.32
CA SER A 370 13.55 -3.38 16.19
C SER A 370 12.44 -2.98 17.15
N THR A 371 12.66 -1.88 17.88
CA THR A 371 11.63 -1.18 18.66
C THR A 371 10.96 -0.06 17.85
N LYS A 372 11.37 0.14 16.59
CA LYS A 372 10.78 1.17 15.73
C LYS A 372 9.38 0.75 15.32
N SER A 373 8.55 1.74 14.96
CA SER A 373 7.27 1.46 14.33
C SER A 373 7.47 0.68 13.02
N SER A 374 6.45 -0.05 12.57
CA SER A 374 6.54 -0.81 11.31
C SER A 374 6.85 0.07 10.12
N GLU A 375 6.34 1.31 10.12
CA GLU A 375 6.55 2.29 9.05
C GLU A 375 8.00 2.78 9.02
N GLU A 376 8.57 3.10 10.19
CA GLU A 376 9.98 3.50 10.29
C GLU A 376 10.92 2.35 9.92
N ALA A 377 10.63 1.13 10.39
CA ALA A 377 11.43 -0.03 10.05
C ALA A 377 11.36 -0.37 8.54
N LEU A 378 10.18 -0.21 7.92
CA LEU A 378 10.02 -0.35 6.47
C LEU A 378 10.80 0.74 5.73
N ALA A 379 10.76 1.99 6.20
CA ALA A 379 11.53 3.09 5.62
C ALA A 379 13.05 2.83 5.70
N ASP A 380 13.55 2.32 6.83
CA ASP A 380 14.95 1.91 6.98
C ASP A 380 15.31 0.79 5.99
N ALA A 381 14.46 -0.24 5.87
CA ALA A 381 14.67 -1.35 4.94
C ALA A 381 14.74 -0.87 3.47
N MET A 382 13.85 0.06 3.10
CA MET A 382 13.89 0.69 1.79
C MET A 382 15.14 1.54 1.58
N ALA A 383 15.61 2.24 2.62
CA ALA A 383 16.82 3.05 2.55
C ALA A 383 18.09 2.19 2.41
N ASP A 384 18.19 1.10 3.17
CA ASP A 384 19.30 0.13 3.11
C ASP A 384 19.45 -0.49 1.71
N LEU A 385 18.35 -0.61 0.97
CA LEU A 385 18.31 -1.14 -0.40
C LEU A 385 18.41 -0.04 -1.48
N GLY A 386 18.60 1.23 -1.08
CA GLY A 386 18.70 2.36 -2.02
C GLY A 386 17.38 2.74 -2.69
N LEU A 387 16.25 2.23 -2.21
CA LEU A 387 14.91 2.52 -2.75
C LEU A 387 14.36 3.85 -2.24
N ALA A 388 14.79 4.31 -1.06
CA ALA A 388 14.26 5.53 -0.44
C ALA A 388 14.71 6.84 -1.14
N SER A 389 15.73 6.80 -2.00
CA SER A 389 16.37 8.00 -2.56
C SER A 389 16.22 8.16 -4.08
N SER A 390 15.92 7.10 -4.82
CA SER A 390 15.90 7.17 -6.28
C SER A 390 14.65 7.87 -6.85
N ALA A 391 13.53 7.88 -6.13
CA ALA A 391 12.33 8.61 -6.56
C ALA A 391 12.48 10.15 -6.54
N PHE A 392 13.55 10.70 -5.93
CA PHE A 392 13.65 12.15 -5.71
C PHE A 392 14.94 12.82 -6.25
N LEU A 393 15.97 12.07 -6.67
CA LEU A 393 17.30 12.68 -6.94
C LEU A 393 17.89 12.46 -8.34
N ASP A 394 17.26 11.66 -9.21
CA ASP A 394 17.79 11.44 -10.57
C ASP A 394 17.02 12.29 -11.60
N SER A 395 17.36 13.57 -11.67
CA SER A 395 17.12 14.41 -12.85
C SER A 395 18.47 14.89 -13.37
N ASP A 396 19.12 14.04 -14.17
CA ASP A 396 20.31 14.37 -14.98
C ASP A 396 19.90 14.94 -16.35
#